data_AF-A0A965WRY5-F1
#
_entry.id   AF-A0A965WRY5-F1
#
_cell.length_a   1.000
_cell.length_b   1.000
_cell.length_c   1.000
_cell.angle_alpha   90.00
_cell.angle_beta   90.00
_cell.angle_gamma   90.00
#
_symmetry.space_group_name_H-M   'P 1'
#
loop_
_entity.id
_entity.type
_entity.pdbx_description
1 polymer ?
#
loop_
_entity_poly.entity_id
_entity_poly.type
_entity_poly.pdbx_seq_one_letter_code
_entity_poly.pdbx_strand_id
1 'polypeptide(L)'
;MYLIYCKGGTMRAEKKKSVLIIAILLILILTAGIVTTVMLFNRKVTVSYDTVGGTQIDSVIISRGTTVSAPTAPTKSGYSFAGWYTDPQFNTPFDFTNPLTGDITLYAKWNPENHTVTILNSNENMGNVSDTSGVLYPYGSEATLTAIPSSGYSFLGWYDQTETLVSSSSNYIFTMPDSDITLTARWSVNEYTISLNPEGGIIGSGSIDTEFGASFTLPVPTKTGYAFTGWYDGDNGTGIIYTSVNGVSVRNYDKPSDADFYAGWEVIEYTLSLTRSNTSAGTVSGAGAYNYGEQV
;
A
#
# COMPACT_ATOMS: atom_id res chain seq x y z
N MET A 1 108.16 77.83 11.66
CA MET A 1 108.01 77.59 13.11
C MET A 1 106.51 77.49 13.40
N TYR A 2 106.06 76.33 13.88
CA TYR A 2 104.79 76.00 14.57
C TYR A 2 103.46 76.62 14.06
N LEU A 3 102.59 75.86 13.37
CA LEU A 3 101.46 75.05 13.88
C LEU A 3 100.28 75.87 14.46
N ILE A 4 99.05 75.66 13.95
CA ILE A 4 97.82 75.26 14.69
C ILE A 4 96.54 75.26 13.80
N TYR A 5 95.97 74.05 13.65
CA TYR A 5 94.57 73.55 13.68
C TYR A 5 93.40 74.02 12.77
N CYS A 6 93.00 73.07 11.91
CA CYS A 6 91.68 72.40 11.76
C CYS A 6 90.35 73.15 11.99
N LYS A 7 89.48 73.10 10.96
CA LYS A 7 88.03 72.92 11.15
C LYS A 7 87.43 72.12 9.97
N GLY A 8 87.52 70.79 10.07
CA GLY A 8 86.92 69.87 9.11
C GLY A 8 86.33 68.67 9.84
N GLY A 9 85.09 68.77 10.30
CA GLY A 9 84.48 67.64 10.99
C GLY A 9 83.10 67.92 11.57
N THR A 10 82.05 67.90 10.74
CA THR A 10 80.67 67.64 11.20
C THR A 10 79.76 67.01 10.14
N MET A 11 80.03 67.16 8.84
CA MET A 11 79.15 66.63 7.78
C MET A 11 79.09 65.09 7.62
N ARG A 12 80.06 64.36 8.20
CA ARG A 12 80.16 62.89 8.06
C ARG A 12 79.28 62.12 9.05
N ALA A 13 78.89 62.74 10.16
CA ALA A 13 78.09 62.10 11.20
C ALA A 13 76.58 62.19 10.93
N GLU A 14 76.09 63.34 10.44
CA GLU A 14 74.67 63.50 10.11
C GLU A 14 74.23 62.64 8.93
N LYS A 15 75.02 62.57 7.85
CA LYS A 15 74.72 61.68 6.72
C LYS A 15 74.61 60.20 7.15
N LYS A 16 75.45 59.75 8.10
CA LYS A 16 75.38 58.39 8.66
C LYS A 16 74.12 58.17 9.50
N LYS A 17 73.70 59.16 10.30
CA LYS A 17 72.44 59.10 11.07
C LYS A 17 71.23 59.05 10.13
N SER A 18 71.20 59.87 9.08
CA SER A 18 70.09 59.87 8.11
C SER A 18 70.01 58.58 7.30
N VAL A 19 71.15 58.02 6.87
CA VAL A 19 71.19 56.71 6.18
C VAL A 19 70.74 55.58 7.10
N LEU A 20 71.12 55.62 8.39
CA LEU A 20 70.69 54.63 9.38
C LEU A 20 69.19 54.72 9.65
N ILE A 21 68.63 55.93 9.77
CA ILE A 21 67.19 56.16 9.97
C ILE A 21 66.39 55.65 8.76
N ILE A 22 66.83 55.94 7.54
CA ILE A 22 66.18 55.47 6.31
C ILE A 22 66.25 53.94 6.21
N ALA A 23 67.39 53.32 6.56
CA ALA A 23 67.53 51.87 6.58
C ALA A 23 66.59 51.21 7.61
N ILE A 24 66.46 51.79 8.82
CA ILE A 24 65.52 51.31 9.84
C ILE A 24 64.07 51.48 9.39
N LEU A 25 63.71 52.60 8.76
CA LEU A 25 62.37 52.81 8.21
C LEU A 25 62.05 51.80 7.09
N LEU A 26 62.99 51.52 6.19
CA LEU A 26 62.81 50.54 5.12
C LEU A 26 62.65 49.11 5.68
N ILE A 27 63.43 48.76 6.71
CA ILE A 27 63.28 47.48 7.42
C ILE A 27 61.92 47.41 8.12
N LEU A 28 61.47 48.47 8.79
CA LEU A 28 60.15 48.53 9.44
C LEU A 28 59.00 48.40 8.44
N ILE A 29 59.11 49.04 7.26
CA ILE A 29 58.10 48.91 6.19
C ILE A 29 58.10 47.49 5.62
N LEU A 30 59.29 46.91 5.41
CA LEU A 30 59.43 45.54 4.91
C LEU A 30 58.91 44.52 5.93
N THR A 31 59.24 44.65 7.22
CA THR A 31 58.76 43.75 8.28
C THR A 31 57.27 43.94 8.55
N ALA A 32 56.74 45.16 8.52
CA ALA A 32 55.30 45.40 8.59
C ALA A 32 54.58 44.77 7.38
N GLY A 33 55.13 44.89 6.17
CA GLY A 33 54.62 44.23 4.98
C GLY A 33 54.61 42.70 5.10
N ILE A 34 55.71 42.10 5.58
CA ILE A 34 55.83 40.66 5.80
C ILE A 34 54.88 40.20 6.93
N VAL A 35 54.80 40.90 8.06
CA VAL A 35 53.89 40.56 9.17
C VAL A 35 52.43 40.67 8.74
N THR A 36 52.08 41.73 8.00
CA THR A 36 50.72 41.90 7.46
C THR A 36 50.38 40.78 6.47
N THR A 37 51.33 40.41 5.61
CA THR A 37 51.19 39.28 4.68
C THR A 37 51.03 37.95 5.43
N VAL A 38 51.85 37.69 6.44
CA VAL A 38 51.76 36.48 7.29
C VAL A 38 50.43 36.44 8.07
N MET A 39 49.95 37.57 8.59
CA MET A 39 48.65 37.67 9.26
C MET A 39 47.47 37.45 8.29
N LEU A 40 47.61 37.87 7.02
CA LEU A 40 46.64 37.57 5.96
C LEU A 40 46.58 36.07 5.62
N PHE A 41 47.70 35.35 5.69
CA PHE A 41 47.77 33.89 5.48
C PHE A 41 47.37 33.06 6.71
N ASN A 42 47.27 33.66 7.90
CA ASN A 42 46.95 32.94 9.15
C ASN A 42 45.47 32.98 9.54
N ARG A 43 44.60 33.56 8.71
CA ARG A 43 43.15 33.49 8.94
C ARG A 43 42.64 32.08 8.69
N LYS A 44 41.93 31.53 9.66
CA LYS A 44 41.25 30.24 9.57
C LYS A 44 39.79 30.44 9.19
N VAL A 45 39.22 29.43 8.55
CA VAL A 45 37.82 29.35 8.16
C VAL A 45 37.25 28.06 8.72
N THR A 46 36.08 28.15 9.35
CA THR A 46 35.32 27.02 9.87
C THR A 46 34.25 26.60 8.86
N VAL A 47 34.24 25.31 8.53
CA VAL A 47 33.21 24.66 7.72
C VAL A 47 32.37 23.78 8.64
N SER A 48 31.13 24.19 8.86
CA SER A 48 30.15 23.43 9.66
C SER A 48 29.22 22.65 8.74
N TYR A 49 28.76 21.48 9.20
CA TYR A 49 27.86 20.61 8.45
C TYR A 49 26.56 20.42 9.23
N ASP A 50 25.46 20.94 8.68
CA ASP A 50 24.11 20.62 9.15
C ASP A 50 23.55 19.49 8.29
N THR A 51 23.45 18.31 8.89
CA THR A 51 23.04 17.08 8.18
C THR A 51 21.53 16.96 8.05
N VAL A 52 20.74 17.90 8.62
CA VAL A 52 19.27 17.94 8.54
C VAL A 52 18.64 16.59 8.90
N GLY A 53 19.08 16.05 10.04
CA GLY A 53 18.64 14.77 10.59
C GLY A 53 19.37 13.53 10.06
N GLY A 54 20.38 13.70 9.21
CA GLY A 54 21.32 12.61 8.87
C GLY A 54 22.41 12.41 9.92
N THR A 55 23.29 11.43 9.71
CA THR A 55 24.45 11.16 10.59
C THR A 55 25.31 12.40 10.79
N GLN A 56 25.67 12.68 12.05
CA GLN A 56 26.44 13.86 12.42
C GLN A 56 27.84 13.86 11.77
N ILE A 57 28.29 15.05 11.35
CA ILE A 57 29.62 15.29 10.81
C ILE A 57 30.26 16.44 11.57
N ASP A 58 31.47 16.23 12.06
CA ASP A 58 32.23 17.26 12.77
C ASP A 58 32.66 18.40 11.83
N SER A 59 32.72 19.62 12.37
CA SER A 59 33.21 20.79 11.63
C SER A 59 34.71 20.67 11.32
N VAL A 60 35.14 21.26 10.21
CA VAL A 60 36.55 21.28 9.81
C VAL A 60 37.07 22.72 9.79
N ILE A 61 38.31 22.93 10.22
CA ILE A 61 38.98 24.23 10.17
C ILE A 61 40.09 24.19 9.12
N ILE A 62 40.01 25.06 8.12
CA ILE A 62 40.99 25.19 7.04
C ILE A 62 41.65 26.58 7.03
N SER A 63 42.72 26.73 6.25
CA SER A 63 43.31 28.05 6.01
C SER A 63 42.45 28.84 5.01
N ARG A 64 42.25 30.13 5.27
CA ARG A 64 41.48 31.00 4.37
C ARG A 64 42.10 31.03 2.98
N GLY A 65 41.25 30.93 1.96
CA GLY A 65 41.65 30.91 0.55
C GLY A 65 42.03 29.52 0.02
N THR A 66 41.90 28.46 0.84
CA THR A 66 42.04 27.07 0.37
C THR A 66 40.67 26.42 0.18
N THR A 67 40.65 25.25 -0.48
CA THR A 67 39.47 24.40 -0.60
C THR A 67 39.32 23.48 0.61
N VAL A 68 38.14 22.89 0.77
CA VAL A 68 37.85 21.80 1.73
C VAL A 68 37.53 20.54 0.95
N SER A 69 38.00 19.38 1.41
CA SER A 69 37.60 18.10 0.82
C SER A 69 36.17 17.76 1.21
N ALA A 70 35.42 17.16 0.30
CA ALA A 70 34.08 16.65 0.61
C ALA A 70 34.15 15.62 1.74
N PRO A 71 33.28 15.69 2.78
CA PRO A 71 33.19 14.65 3.78
C PRO A 71 32.60 13.38 3.16
N THR A 72 32.71 12.25 3.86
CA THR A 72 31.91 11.06 3.54
C THR A 72 30.44 11.44 3.56
N ALA A 73 29.69 11.00 2.54
CA ALA A 73 28.26 11.29 2.47
C ALA A 73 27.57 10.83 3.76
N PRO A 74 26.80 11.70 4.44
CA PRO A 74 26.02 11.28 5.59
C PRO A 74 24.95 10.27 5.15
N THR A 75 24.36 9.56 6.12
CA THR A 75 23.20 8.68 5.86
C THR A 75 21.95 9.15 6.61
N LYS A 76 20.77 8.87 6.05
CA LYS A 76 19.46 9.17 6.62
C LYS A 76 18.45 8.12 6.14
N SER A 77 17.86 7.35 7.05
CA SER A 77 16.89 6.27 6.71
C SER A 77 15.72 6.84 5.89
N GLY A 78 15.37 6.17 4.79
CA GLY A 78 14.33 6.60 3.86
C GLY A 78 14.77 7.64 2.83
N TYR A 79 16.05 8.05 2.81
CA TYR A 79 16.52 9.12 1.93
C TYR A 79 17.89 8.84 1.30
N SER A 80 18.01 9.23 0.03
CA SER A 80 19.28 9.31 -0.68
C SER A 80 19.91 10.71 -0.52
N PHE A 81 21.22 10.74 -0.31
CA PHE A 81 21.98 11.99 -0.17
C PHE A 81 22.12 12.69 -1.53
N ALA A 82 21.55 13.90 -1.65
CA ALA A 82 21.52 14.65 -2.91
C ALA A 82 22.68 15.65 -3.06
N GLY A 83 23.34 16.01 -1.96
CA GLY A 83 24.49 16.93 -1.96
C GLY A 83 24.46 17.97 -0.85
N TRP A 84 25.49 18.82 -0.84
CA TRP A 84 25.66 19.92 0.11
C TRP A 84 25.24 21.25 -0.54
N TYR A 85 24.58 22.10 0.24
CA TYR A 85 24.09 23.42 -0.17
C TYR A 85 24.54 24.50 0.79
N THR A 86 24.63 25.74 0.31
CA THR A 86 25.09 26.89 1.12
C THR A 86 23.96 27.61 1.85
N ASP A 87 22.71 27.24 1.57
CA ASP A 87 21.51 27.79 2.19
C ASP A 87 20.56 26.65 2.62
N PRO A 88 19.82 26.82 3.73
CA PRO A 88 18.89 25.80 4.23
C PRO A 88 17.66 25.59 3.34
N GLN A 89 17.41 26.48 2.37
CA GLN A 89 16.37 26.33 1.35
C GLN A 89 16.86 25.54 0.12
N PHE A 90 18.13 25.11 0.11
CA PHE A 90 18.74 24.29 -0.94
C PHE A 90 18.73 24.91 -2.33
N ASN A 91 18.87 26.24 -2.44
CA ASN A 91 18.90 26.94 -3.73
C ASN A 91 20.28 26.89 -4.38
N THR A 92 21.35 26.93 -3.58
CA THR A 92 22.72 27.07 -4.08
C THR A 92 23.56 25.86 -3.69
N PRO A 93 23.84 24.93 -4.63
CA PRO A 93 24.70 23.78 -4.35
C PRO A 93 26.13 24.25 -4.05
N PHE A 94 26.79 23.58 -3.12
CA PHE A 94 28.17 23.87 -2.76
C PHE A 94 29.14 23.14 -3.67
N ASP A 95 30.14 23.85 -4.16
CA ASP A 95 31.21 23.32 -4.99
C ASP A 95 32.53 23.30 -4.18
N PHE A 96 32.97 22.09 -3.86
CA PHE A 96 34.19 21.83 -3.08
C PHE A 96 35.49 22.25 -3.78
N THR A 97 35.43 22.63 -5.06
CA THR A 97 36.59 23.15 -5.79
C THR A 97 36.81 24.66 -5.57
N ASN A 98 35.85 25.37 -4.99
CA ASN A 98 35.97 26.80 -4.74
C ASN A 98 36.70 27.11 -3.42
N PRO A 99 37.68 28.01 -3.43
CA PRO A 99 38.39 28.41 -2.21
C PRO A 99 37.47 29.20 -1.28
N LEU A 100 37.51 28.87 0.01
CA LEU A 100 36.67 29.51 1.02
C LEU A 100 37.35 30.74 1.61
N THR A 101 36.63 31.87 1.64
CA THR A 101 37.17 33.14 2.15
C THR A 101 36.60 33.57 3.50
N GLY A 102 35.63 32.82 4.03
CA GLY A 102 34.98 33.03 5.33
C GLY A 102 34.24 31.78 5.79
N ASP A 103 33.82 31.77 7.06
CA ASP A 103 33.08 30.66 7.67
C ASP A 103 31.79 30.35 6.91
N ILE A 104 31.43 29.07 6.84
CA ILE A 104 30.25 28.60 6.11
C ILE A 104 29.61 27.42 6.85
N THR A 105 28.28 27.36 6.78
CA THR A 105 27.51 26.16 7.14
C THR A 105 26.96 25.53 5.87
N LEU A 106 27.25 24.24 5.68
CA LEU A 106 26.74 23.45 4.57
C LEU A 106 25.55 22.61 5.04
N TYR A 107 24.48 22.63 4.25
CA TYR A 107 23.23 21.94 4.55
C TYR A 107 23.07 20.72 3.64
N ALA A 108 22.85 19.55 4.22
CA ALA A 108 22.62 18.31 3.48
C ALA A 108 21.21 18.32 2.88
N LYS A 109 21.13 18.11 1.56
CA LYS A 109 19.86 17.86 0.86
C LYS A 109 19.62 16.36 0.73
N TRP A 110 18.35 15.99 0.89
CA TRP A 110 17.89 14.61 0.89
C TRP A 110 16.74 14.45 -0.10
N ASN A 111 16.75 13.35 -0.87
CA ASN A 111 15.62 12.95 -1.70
C ASN A 111 15.01 11.68 -1.09
N PRO A 112 13.69 11.64 -0.82
CA PRO A 112 13.04 10.41 -0.36
C PRO A 112 13.32 9.26 -1.32
N GLU A 113 13.64 8.09 -0.77
CA GLU A 113 13.75 6.88 -1.56
C GLU A 113 12.36 6.37 -1.94
N ASN A 114 12.25 5.73 -3.10
CA ASN A 114 11.00 5.15 -3.56
C ASN A 114 10.97 3.66 -3.26
N HIS A 115 9.85 3.21 -2.75
CA HIS A 115 9.60 1.80 -2.43
C HIS A 115 8.33 1.33 -3.13
N THR A 116 8.24 0.03 -3.40
CA THR A 116 7.11 -0.59 -4.11
C THR A 116 6.06 -1.13 -3.15
N VAL A 117 4.80 -1.08 -3.60
CA VAL A 117 3.68 -1.78 -2.94
C VAL A 117 3.23 -2.90 -3.87
N THR A 118 3.36 -4.14 -3.41
CA THR A 118 2.83 -5.32 -4.09
C THR A 118 1.54 -5.77 -3.41
N ILE A 119 0.48 -5.98 -4.18
CA ILE A 119 -0.78 -6.51 -3.66
C ILE A 119 -1.00 -7.92 -4.20
N LEU A 120 -1.29 -8.84 -3.30
CA LEU A 120 -1.73 -10.20 -3.62
C LEU A 120 -3.22 -10.34 -3.30
N ASN A 121 -3.89 -11.19 -4.07
CA ASN A 121 -5.27 -11.55 -3.85
C ASN A 121 -5.34 -13.02 -3.45
N SER A 122 -5.91 -13.35 -2.28
CA SER A 122 -5.98 -14.75 -1.85
C SER A 122 -6.87 -15.60 -2.76
N ASN A 123 -7.84 -14.98 -3.44
CA ASN A 123 -8.68 -15.63 -4.44
C ASN A 123 -9.31 -14.58 -5.37
N GLU A 124 -8.88 -14.56 -6.63
CA GLU A 124 -9.33 -13.60 -7.64
C GLU A 124 -10.82 -13.68 -7.96
N ASN A 125 -11.48 -14.81 -7.64
CA ASN A 125 -12.92 -14.96 -7.85
C ASN A 125 -13.76 -14.35 -6.70
N MET A 126 -13.17 -14.17 -5.51
CA MET A 126 -13.90 -13.77 -4.30
C MET A 126 -13.93 -12.25 -4.07
N GLY A 127 -13.09 -11.51 -4.79
CA GLY A 127 -13.08 -10.05 -4.72
C GLY A 127 -11.95 -9.44 -5.54
N ASN A 128 -12.02 -8.12 -5.69
CA ASN A 128 -11.04 -7.33 -6.44
C ASN A 128 -10.30 -6.38 -5.51
N VAL A 129 -9.07 -6.03 -5.89
CA VAL A 129 -8.22 -5.05 -5.20
C VAL A 129 -7.83 -3.91 -6.14
N SER A 130 -7.44 -2.76 -5.59
CA SER A 130 -6.86 -1.66 -6.37
C SER A 130 -5.62 -2.13 -7.12
N ASP A 131 -5.49 -1.74 -8.39
CA ASP A 131 -4.27 -1.97 -9.15
C ASP A 131 -3.21 -0.93 -8.76
N THR A 132 -2.39 -1.29 -7.77
CA THR A 132 -1.20 -0.51 -7.39
C THR A 132 0.07 -1.32 -7.50
N SER A 133 0.00 -2.52 -8.11
CA SER A 133 1.14 -3.42 -8.18
C SER A 133 2.25 -2.81 -9.03
N GLY A 134 3.44 -2.65 -8.45
CA GLY A 134 4.58 -2.02 -9.12
C GLY A 134 4.57 -0.49 -9.15
N VAL A 135 3.62 0.16 -8.47
CA VAL A 135 3.66 1.62 -8.24
C VAL A 135 4.73 1.93 -7.18
N LEU A 136 5.53 2.95 -7.47
CA LEU A 136 6.57 3.47 -6.58
C LEU A 136 6.01 4.60 -5.72
N TYR A 137 6.22 4.48 -4.41
CA TYR A 137 5.83 5.46 -3.40
C TYR A 137 7.07 6.04 -2.72
N PRO A 138 7.21 7.37 -2.64
CA PRO A 138 8.26 7.99 -1.84
C PRO A 138 8.12 7.61 -0.36
N TYR A 139 9.24 7.40 0.33
CA TYR A 139 9.28 7.20 1.77
C TYR A 139 8.49 8.29 2.49
N GLY A 140 7.63 7.89 3.44
CA GLY A 140 6.81 8.82 4.21
C GLY A 140 5.58 9.36 3.47
N SER A 141 5.36 9.02 2.20
CA SER A 141 4.12 9.35 1.48
C SER A 141 2.97 8.43 1.90
N GLU A 142 1.73 8.85 1.65
CA GLU A 142 0.55 8.01 1.88
C GLU A 142 0.27 7.14 0.65
N ALA A 143 -0.03 5.86 0.89
CA ALA A 143 -0.56 4.92 -0.09
C ALA A 143 -1.97 4.50 0.34
N THR A 144 -2.86 4.32 -0.64
CA THR A 144 -4.25 3.91 -0.40
C THR A 144 -4.52 2.62 -1.18
N LEU A 145 -5.03 1.61 -0.48
CA LEU A 145 -5.44 0.34 -1.05
C LEU A 145 -6.94 0.16 -0.87
N THR A 146 -7.62 -0.35 -1.90
CA THR A 146 -9.06 -0.62 -1.85
C THR A 146 -9.34 -2.08 -2.17
N ALA A 147 -10.27 -2.68 -1.45
CA ALA A 147 -10.78 -4.03 -1.69
C ALA A 147 -12.30 -3.98 -1.88
N ILE A 148 -12.81 -4.70 -2.87
CA ILE A 148 -14.23 -4.82 -3.17
C ILE A 148 -14.59 -6.30 -3.25
N PRO A 149 -15.35 -6.86 -2.28
CA PRO A 149 -15.74 -8.26 -2.33
C PRO A 149 -16.69 -8.52 -3.50
N SER A 150 -16.55 -9.69 -4.12
CA SER A 150 -17.52 -10.19 -5.08
C SER A 150 -18.81 -10.59 -4.34
N SER A 151 -19.93 -10.61 -5.07
CA SER A 151 -21.21 -11.06 -4.54
C SER A 151 -21.11 -12.47 -3.94
N GLY A 152 -21.63 -12.68 -2.74
CA GLY A 152 -21.54 -13.97 -2.04
C GLY A 152 -20.29 -14.16 -1.16
N TYR A 153 -19.41 -13.16 -1.10
CA TYR A 153 -18.15 -13.21 -0.35
C TYR A 153 -18.01 -12.00 0.58
N SER A 154 -17.13 -12.11 1.57
CA SER A 154 -16.78 -11.04 2.49
C SER A 154 -15.28 -10.77 2.47
N PHE A 155 -14.91 -9.49 2.63
CA PHE A 155 -13.52 -9.09 2.85
C PHE A 155 -13.14 -9.32 4.33
N LEU A 156 -12.06 -10.07 4.56
CA LEU A 156 -11.56 -10.34 5.91
C LEU A 156 -10.56 -9.28 6.38
N GLY A 157 -9.73 -8.79 5.47
CA GLY A 157 -8.67 -7.84 5.81
C GLY A 157 -7.46 -7.91 4.88
N TRP A 158 -6.55 -6.96 5.11
CA TRP A 158 -5.20 -6.92 4.56
C TRP A 158 -4.23 -7.58 5.52
N TYR A 159 -3.41 -8.48 4.99
CA TYR A 159 -2.43 -9.25 5.75
C TYR A 159 -1.04 -9.01 5.18
N ASP A 160 -0.02 -8.97 6.04
CA ASP A 160 1.37 -8.91 5.59
C ASP A 160 1.91 -10.29 5.16
N GLN A 161 3.17 -10.33 4.73
CA GLN A 161 3.85 -11.58 4.32
C GLN A 161 3.98 -12.61 5.45
N THR A 162 3.77 -12.22 6.71
CA THR A 162 3.81 -13.11 7.88
C THR A 162 2.42 -13.63 8.27
N GLU A 163 1.40 -13.37 7.44
CA GLU A 163 -0.01 -13.69 7.71
C GLU A 163 -0.58 -12.93 8.93
N THR A 164 0.00 -11.77 9.27
CA THR A 164 -0.52 -10.90 10.33
C THR A 164 -1.52 -9.91 9.75
N LEU A 165 -2.69 -9.80 10.37
CA LEU A 165 -3.71 -8.81 9.99
C LEU A 165 -3.17 -7.39 10.27
N VAL A 166 -3.00 -6.59 9.22
CA VAL A 166 -2.57 -5.19 9.33
C VAL A 166 -3.73 -4.21 9.28
N SER A 167 -4.85 -4.58 8.64
CA SER A 167 -6.06 -3.76 8.59
C SER A 167 -7.28 -4.60 8.23
N SER A 168 -8.39 -4.43 8.96
CA SER A 168 -9.70 -4.99 8.60
C SER A 168 -10.53 -4.08 7.69
N SER A 169 -10.05 -2.85 7.42
CA SER A 169 -10.75 -1.91 6.54
C SER A 169 -10.48 -2.25 5.07
N SER A 170 -11.54 -2.34 4.28
CA SER A 170 -11.40 -2.53 2.82
C SER A 170 -10.78 -1.32 2.13
N ASN A 171 -10.87 -0.13 2.72
CA ASN A 171 -10.09 1.05 2.32
C ASN A 171 -8.98 1.27 3.35
N TYR A 172 -7.75 0.90 2.99
CA TYR A 172 -6.59 0.95 3.87
C TYR A 172 -5.61 2.04 3.41
N ILE A 173 -5.40 3.04 4.27
CA ILE A 173 -4.44 4.12 4.07
C ILE A 173 -3.29 3.91 5.04
N PHE A 174 -2.06 3.96 4.55
CA PHE A 174 -0.87 3.85 5.38
C PHE A 174 0.27 4.71 4.83
N THR A 175 1.26 4.98 5.69
CA THR A 175 2.47 5.71 5.33
C THR A 175 3.55 4.76 4.84
N MET A 176 4.14 5.03 3.69
CA MET A 176 5.14 4.16 3.07
C MET A 176 6.39 4.03 3.96
N PRO A 177 6.76 2.80 4.38
CA PRO A 177 7.94 2.57 5.19
C PRO A 177 9.23 2.66 4.36
N ASP A 178 10.38 2.53 5.03
CA ASP A 178 11.70 2.49 4.39
C ASP A 178 12.04 1.10 3.80
N SER A 179 11.07 0.49 3.12
CA SER A 179 11.22 -0.79 2.44
C SER A 179 10.04 -1.05 1.50
N ASP A 180 10.24 -1.92 0.52
CA ASP A 180 9.15 -2.53 -0.23
C ASP A 180 8.17 -3.25 0.71
N ILE A 181 6.89 -3.29 0.33
CA ILE A 181 5.86 -4.03 1.07
C ILE A 181 5.10 -4.99 0.15
N THR A 182 4.62 -6.08 0.74
CA THR A 182 3.64 -6.95 0.10
C THR A 182 2.48 -7.19 1.06
N LEU A 183 1.27 -6.96 0.58
CA LEU A 183 0.04 -7.17 1.33
C LEU A 183 -0.90 -8.10 0.57
N THR A 184 -1.58 -8.98 1.28
CA THR A 184 -2.56 -9.91 0.74
C THR A 184 -3.97 -9.50 1.18
N ALA A 185 -4.87 -9.25 0.23
CA ALA A 185 -6.29 -9.19 0.51
C ALA A 185 -6.85 -10.60 0.72
N ARG A 186 -7.53 -10.83 1.84
CA ARG A 186 -8.16 -12.11 2.16
C ARG A 186 -9.68 -12.00 2.16
N TRP A 187 -10.32 -13.09 1.76
CA TRP A 187 -11.77 -13.19 1.61
C TRP A 187 -12.30 -14.45 2.30
N SER A 188 -13.59 -14.44 2.66
CA SER A 188 -14.35 -15.62 3.09
C SER A 188 -15.58 -15.82 2.21
N VAL A 189 -15.96 -17.08 2.00
CA VAL A 189 -17.28 -17.41 1.44
C VAL A 189 -18.34 -17.15 2.50
N ASN A 190 -19.47 -16.59 2.08
CA ASN A 190 -20.60 -16.37 2.98
C ASN A 190 -21.48 -17.62 3.01
N GLU A 191 -22.06 -17.89 4.18
CA GLU A 191 -23.12 -18.87 4.37
C GLU A 191 -24.47 -18.17 4.38
N TYR A 192 -25.48 -18.85 3.84
CA TYR A 192 -26.85 -18.37 3.77
C TYR A 192 -27.84 -19.49 4.09
N THR A 193 -29.01 -19.10 4.59
CA THR A 193 -30.08 -20.04 4.93
C THR A 193 -31.05 -20.20 3.76
N ILE A 194 -31.34 -21.45 3.41
CA ILE A 194 -32.44 -21.84 2.51
C ILE A 194 -33.63 -22.27 3.38
N SER A 195 -34.73 -21.53 3.30
CA SER A 195 -36.00 -21.86 3.96
C SER A 195 -36.93 -22.59 2.98
N LEU A 196 -37.67 -23.57 3.46
CA LEU A 196 -38.44 -24.49 2.62
C LEU A 196 -39.95 -24.39 2.90
N ASN A 197 -40.70 -24.01 1.88
CA ASN A 197 -42.16 -24.03 1.90
C ASN A 197 -42.68 -25.26 1.12
N PRO A 198 -43.24 -26.28 1.79
CA PRO A 198 -43.70 -27.51 1.11
C PRO A 198 -45.00 -27.32 0.30
N GLU A 199 -45.59 -26.13 0.26
CA GLU A 199 -46.78 -25.81 -0.56
C GLU A 199 -47.96 -26.77 -0.31
N GLY A 200 -48.28 -26.95 0.97
CA GLY A 200 -49.30 -27.88 1.45
C GLY A 200 -48.86 -29.34 1.52
N GLY A 201 -47.59 -29.64 1.18
CA GLY A 201 -46.95 -30.91 1.50
C GLY A 201 -46.45 -30.99 2.95
N ILE A 202 -45.91 -32.15 3.31
CA ILE A 202 -45.33 -32.46 4.62
C ILE A 202 -43.82 -32.66 4.45
N ILE A 203 -43.03 -32.03 5.32
CA ILE A 203 -41.56 -32.10 5.32
C ILE A 203 -41.02 -32.22 6.74
N GLY A 204 -39.80 -32.77 6.87
CA GLY A 204 -39.07 -32.87 8.13
C GLY A 204 -38.50 -31.52 8.58
N SER A 205 -37.33 -31.15 8.07
CA SER A 205 -36.71 -29.84 8.35
C SER A 205 -37.20 -28.77 7.38
N GLY A 206 -37.47 -27.58 7.92
CA GLY A 206 -37.94 -26.42 7.15
C GLY A 206 -36.83 -25.49 6.65
N SER A 207 -35.56 -25.78 6.95
CA SER A 207 -34.43 -25.01 6.43
C SER A 207 -33.11 -25.79 6.47
N ILE A 208 -32.12 -25.30 5.70
CA ILE A 208 -30.70 -25.69 5.79
C ILE A 208 -29.82 -24.44 5.60
N ASP A 209 -28.56 -24.51 6.04
CA ASP A 209 -27.53 -23.52 5.69
C ASP A 209 -26.61 -24.08 4.60
N THR A 210 -26.14 -23.22 3.70
CA THR A 210 -25.18 -23.57 2.64
C THR A 210 -24.25 -22.40 2.32
N GLU A 211 -23.04 -22.71 1.90
CA GLU A 211 -22.10 -21.73 1.37
C GLU A 211 -22.53 -21.24 -0.03
N PHE A 212 -22.23 -19.97 -0.33
CA PHE A 212 -22.36 -19.44 -1.68
C PHE A 212 -21.51 -20.22 -2.68
N GLY A 213 -22.13 -20.64 -3.78
CA GLY A 213 -21.50 -21.42 -4.83
C GLY A 213 -21.37 -22.91 -4.52
N ALA A 214 -21.84 -23.40 -3.36
CA ALA A 214 -21.81 -24.82 -3.02
C ALA A 214 -22.99 -25.59 -3.63
N SER A 215 -22.81 -26.91 -3.81
CA SER A 215 -23.91 -27.84 -4.03
C SER A 215 -24.54 -28.22 -2.69
N PHE A 216 -25.82 -28.57 -2.70
CA PHE A 216 -26.58 -28.86 -1.49
C PHE A 216 -27.62 -29.96 -1.72
N THR A 217 -28.19 -30.50 -0.65
CA THR A 217 -29.28 -31.48 -0.69
C THR A 217 -30.39 -31.04 0.25
N LEU A 218 -31.61 -31.01 -0.27
CA LEU A 218 -32.81 -30.65 0.48
C LEU A 218 -33.65 -31.88 0.77
N PRO A 219 -34.40 -31.88 1.89
CA PRO A 219 -35.38 -32.92 2.16
C PRO A 219 -36.45 -32.99 1.05
N VAL A 220 -36.90 -34.21 0.75
CA VAL A 220 -37.97 -34.47 -0.23
C VAL A 220 -39.31 -34.48 0.51
N PRO A 221 -40.23 -33.54 0.23
CA PRO A 221 -41.53 -33.49 0.88
C PRO A 221 -42.49 -34.53 0.29
N THR A 222 -43.59 -34.79 0.99
CA THR A 222 -44.69 -35.65 0.50
C THR A 222 -46.02 -34.90 0.48
N LYS A 223 -46.85 -35.13 -0.54
CA LYS A 223 -48.19 -34.55 -0.66
C LYS A 223 -49.14 -35.57 -1.26
N THR A 224 -50.21 -35.92 -0.55
CA THR A 224 -51.14 -36.97 -0.99
C THR A 224 -51.74 -36.63 -2.36
N GLY A 225 -51.59 -37.54 -3.33
CA GLY A 225 -52.11 -37.37 -4.68
C GLY A 225 -51.23 -36.57 -5.64
N TYR A 226 -50.04 -36.16 -5.21
CA TYR A 226 -49.10 -35.39 -6.03
C TYR A 226 -47.69 -35.99 -5.97
N ALA A 227 -46.96 -35.92 -7.09
CA ALA A 227 -45.55 -36.23 -7.19
C ALA A 227 -44.72 -34.95 -7.03
N PHE A 228 -43.64 -35.01 -6.25
CA PHE A 228 -42.72 -33.89 -6.06
C PHE A 228 -41.85 -33.70 -7.31
N THR A 229 -41.76 -32.47 -7.82
CA THR A 229 -40.99 -32.17 -9.05
C THR A 229 -39.66 -31.47 -8.79
N GLY A 230 -39.45 -30.93 -7.58
CA GLY A 230 -38.24 -30.20 -7.20
C GLY A 230 -38.53 -29.00 -6.31
N TRP A 231 -37.47 -28.38 -5.79
CA TRP A 231 -37.52 -27.10 -5.07
C TRP A 231 -37.26 -25.96 -6.05
N TYR A 232 -38.09 -24.93 -6.01
CA TYR A 232 -38.04 -23.77 -6.91
C TYR A 232 -37.91 -22.46 -6.11
N ASP A 233 -37.38 -21.40 -6.71
CA ASP A 233 -37.29 -20.08 -6.05
C ASP A 233 -38.52 -19.17 -6.24
N GLY A 234 -39.62 -19.72 -6.74
CA GLY A 234 -40.90 -19.03 -6.85
C GLY A 234 -42.07 -19.89 -6.35
N ASP A 235 -43.09 -19.22 -5.82
CA ASP A 235 -44.31 -19.84 -5.29
C ASP A 235 -44.95 -20.83 -6.28
N ASN A 236 -45.66 -21.83 -5.76
CA ASN A 236 -46.39 -22.83 -6.53
C ASN A 236 -45.52 -23.57 -7.59
N GLY A 237 -44.23 -23.75 -7.34
CA GLY A 237 -43.31 -24.43 -8.26
C GLY A 237 -43.00 -23.62 -9.52
N THR A 238 -43.03 -22.29 -9.43
CA THR A 238 -42.62 -21.37 -10.50
C THR A 238 -41.17 -20.91 -10.31
N GLY A 239 -40.60 -20.21 -11.30
CA GLY A 239 -39.24 -19.70 -11.20
C GLY A 239 -38.17 -20.73 -11.60
N ILE A 240 -36.98 -20.60 -11.03
CA ILE A 240 -35.84 -21.45 -11.30
C ILE A 240 -35.90 -22.68 -10.38
N ILE A 241 -35.79 -23.85 -10.98
CA ILE A 241 -35.61 -25.11 -10.24
C ILE A 241 -34.18 -25.21 -9.69
N TYR A 242 -34.08 -25.50 -8.40
CA TYR A 242 -32.81 -25.68 -7.70
C TYR A 242 -32.49 -27.13 -7.38
N THR A 243 -33.49 -28.02 -7.27
CA THR A 243 -33.24 -29.45 -7.01
C THR A 243 -33.97 -30.37 -7.97
N SER A 244 -33.44 -31.58 -8.13
CA SER A 244 -34.15 -32.70 -8.71
C SER A 244 -35.28 -33.20 -7.79
N VAL A 245 -36.08 -34.14 -8.29
CA VAL A 245 -37.10 -34.89 -7.52
C VAL A 245 -36.54 -35.64 -6.31
N ASN A 246 -35.24 -35.89 -6.27
CA ASN A 246 -34.56 -36.56 -5.16
C ASN A 246 -33.96 -35.56 -4.14
N GLY A 247 -34.25 -34.26 -4.28
CA GLY A 247 -33.75 -33.22 -3.37
C GLY A 247 -32.29 -32.81 -3.60
N VAL A 248 -31.59 -33.42 -4.56
CA VAL A 248 -30.20 -33.06 -4.91
C VAL A 248 -30.18 -31.81 -5.79
N SER A 249 -29.33 -30.83 -5.46
CA SER A 249 -29.20 -29.59 -6.22
C SER A 249 -28.81 -29.83 -7.69
N VAL A 250 -29.54 -29.25 -8.62
CA VAL A 250 -29.20 -29.23 -10.06
C VAL A 250 -28.38 -28.01 -10.46
N ARG A 251 -28.22 -27.06 -9.53
CA ARG A 251 -27.36 -25.88 -9.65
C ARG A 251 -26.82 -25.51 -8.27
N ASN A 252 -25.64 -24.90 -8.24
CA ASN A 252 -25.05 -24.43 -7.00
C ASN A 252 -25.84 -23.23 -6.45
N TYR A 253 -25.71 -22.98 -5.15
CA TYR A 253 -26.37 -21.84 -4.51
C TYR A 253 -25.79 -20.52 -5.03
N ASP A 254 -26.59 -19.73 -5.73
CA ASP A 254 -26.16 -18.50 -6.41
C ASP A 254 -26.88 -17.24 -5.89
N LYS A 255 -27.66 -17.36 -4.80
CA LYS A 255 -28.31 -16.24 -4.14
C LYS A 255 -27.37 -15.63 -3.09
N PRO A 256 -26.98 -14.35 -3.17
CA PRO A 256 -26.09 -13.71 -2.20
C PRO A 256 -26.85 -13.19 -0.96
N SER A 257 -27.83 -13.97 -0.50
CA SER A 257 -28.70 -13.69 0.63
C SER A 257 -29.37 -14.99 1.04
N ASP A 258 -30.07 -14.99 2.17
CA ASP A 258 -31.04 -16.05 2.49
C ASP A 258 -32.14 -16.10 1.41
N ALA A 259 -32.75 -17.27 1.22
CA ALA A 259 -33.78 -17.49 0.22
C ALA A 259 -34.84 -18.49 0.66
N ASP A 260 -36.08 -18.26 0.21
CA ASP A 260 -37.18 -19.21 0.34
C ASP A 260 -37.30 -20.05 -0.93
N PHE A 261 -37.36 -21.38 -0.80
CA PHE A 261 -37.66 -22.31 -1.87
C PHE A 261 -39.01 -23.02 -1.64
N TYR A 262 -39.70 -23.27 -2.74
CA TYR A 262 -41.08 -23.75 -2.77
C TYR A 262 -41.17 -25.09 -3.49
N ALA A 263 -41.92 -26.03 -2.93
CA ALA A 263 -42.07 -27.35 -3.50
C ALA A 263 -42.96 -27.30 -4.76
N GLY A 264 -42.45 -27.82 -5.87
CA GLY A 264 -43.24 -28.08 -7.07
C GLY A 264 -43.95 -29.44 -7.01
N TRP A 265 -45.16 -29.48 -7.55
CA TRP A 265 -46.05 -30.65 -7.49
C TRP A 265 -46.68 -30.93 -8.85
N GLU A 266 -46.69 -32.20 -9.24
CA GLU A 266 -47.42 -32.72 -10.39
C GLU A 266 -48.54 -33.64 -9.89
N VAL A 267 -49.77 -33.47 -10.38
CA VAL A 267 -50.91 -34.30 -9.96
C VAL A 267 -50.73 -35.73 -10.47
N ILE A 268 -50.99 -36.72 -9.63
CA ILE A 268 -50.91 -38.14 -10.02
C ILE A 268 -52.20 -38.54 -10.73
N GLU A 269 -52.05 -39.20 -11.88
CA GLU A 269 -53.14 -39.78 -12.67
C GLU A 269 -53.40 -41.25 -12.30
N TYR A 270 -54.67 -41.63 -12.16
CA TYR A 270 -55.12 -42.98 -11.85
C TYR A 270 -55.97 -43.54 -12.99
N THR A 271 -55.72 -44.79 -13.39
CA THR A 271 -56.54 -45.48 -14.40
C THR A 271 -57.67 -46.27 -13.74
N LEU A 272 -58.93 -45.88 -13.99
CA LEU A 272 -60.10 -46.70 -13.66
C LEU A 272 -60.37 -47.73 -14.75
N SER A 273 -60.28 -49.01 -14.39
CA SER A 273 -60.62 -50.13 -15.28
C SER A 273 -61.94 -50.76 -14.86
N LEU A 274 -62.88 -50.87 -15.80
CA LEU A 274 -64.17 -51.52 -15.58
C LEU A 274 -64.19 -52.89 -16.27
N THR A 275 -64.51 -53.93 -15.52
CA THR A 275 -64.69 -55.29 -16.06
C THR A 275 -66.14 -55.71 -15.95
N ARG A 276 -66.60 -56.47 -16.95
CA ARG A 276 -67.97 -56.98 -17.01
C ARG A 276 -67.94 -58.49 -16.87
N SER A 277 -68.78 -59.02 -15.97
CA SER A 277 -68.94 -60.46 -15.76
C SER A 277 -69.65 -61.15 -16.92
N ASN A 278 -70.53 -60.44 -17.64
CA ASN A 278 -71.23 -60.93 -18.84
C ASN A 278 -71.30 -59.83 -19.93
N THR A 279 -70.68 -60.08 -21.08
CA THR A 279 -70.58 -59.12 -22.20
C THR A 279 -71.90 -58.87 -22.92
N SER A 280 -72.90 -59.74 -22.75
CA SER A 280 -74.22 -59.62 -23.38
C SER A 280 -75.28 -58.94 -22.50
N ALA A 281 -75.00 -58.66 -21.22
CA ALA A 281 -76.02 -58.25 -20.24
C ALA A 281 -76.21 -56.72 -20.05
N GLY A 282 -75.46 -55.85 -20.74
CA GLY A 282 -75.55 -54.39 -20.57
C GLY A 282 -74.42 -53.59 -21.24
N THR A 283 -74.14 -52.38 -20.75
CA THR A 283 -72.94 -51.57 -21.05
C THR A 283 -72.37 -51.00 -19.75
N VAL A 284 -71.07 -50.72 -19.71
CA VAL A 284 -70.43 -49.97 -18.62
C VAL A 284 -69.67 -48.78 -19.24
N SER A 285 -69.67 -47.63 -18.56
CA SER A 285 -69.01 -46.39 -18.98
C SER A 285 -68.32 -45.74 -17.78
N GLY A 286 -67.33 -44.87 -18.04
CA GLY A 286 -66.53 -44.23 -16.99
C GLY A 286 -65.17 -44.90 -16.73
N ALA A 287 -64.73 -45.83 -17.59
CA ALA A 287 -63.33 -46.23 -17.60
C ALA A 287 -62.48 -45.11 -18.23
N GLY A 288 -61.29 -44.88 -17.70
CA GLY A 288 -60.45 -43.77 -18.15
C GLY A 288 -59.31 -43.46 -17.20
N ALA A 289 -58.53 -42.45 -17.56
CA ALA A 289 -57.50 -41.89 -16.69
C ALA A 289 -58.08 -40.63 -16.02
N TYR A 290 -57.87 -40.51 -14.71
CA TYR A 290 -58.45 -39.47 -13.87
C TYR A 290 -57.38 -38.91 -12.94
N ASN A 291 -57.33 -37.59 -12.81
CA ASN A 291 -56.44 -36.96 -11.86
C ASN A 291 -56.89 -37.24 -10.42
N TYR A 292 -55.94 -37.24 -9.48
CA TYR A 292 -56.27 -37.31 -8.06
C TYR A 292 -57.34 -36.27 -7.67
N GLY A 293 -58.43 -36.73 -7.06
CA GLY A 293 -59.53 -35.88 -6.62
C GLY A 293 -60.57 -35.53 -7.69
N GLU A 294 -60.41 -36.01 -8.92
CA GLU A 294 -61.41 -35.86 -9.97
C GLU A 294 -62.63 -36.76 -9.72
N GLN A 295 -63.84 -36.26 -10.01
CA GLN A 295 -65.07 -37.06 -9.92
C GLN A 295 -65.27 -37.86 -11.21
N VAL A 296 -65.63 -39.14 -11.03
CA VAL A 296 -65.86 -40.12 -12.11
C VAL A 296 -67.34 -40.45 -12.26
#